data_AF-A0A1Q5R0A7-F1
#
_entry.id   AF-A0A1Q5R0A7-F1
#
_cell.length_a   1.000
_cell.length_b   1.000
_cell.length_c   1.000
_cell.angle_alpha   90.00
_cell.angle_beta   90.00
_cell.angle_gamma   90.00
#
_symmetry.space_group_name_H-M   'P 1'
#
loop_
_entity.id
_entity.type
_entity.pdbx_description
1 polymer ?
#
loop_
_entity_poly.entity_id
_entity_poly.type
_entity_poly.pdbx_seq_one_letter_code
_entity_poly.pdbx_strand_id
1 'polypeptide(L)'
;MSTTETLLKGILATVGRTAFPPDALYKIVAPTTDSAKQVLAYNLCDGETPQGEIGKKAKLDKGNLSRTIAKWIEAGVVIRVGAEGHPLHLYPLPPKKEVA
;
A
#
# COMPACT_ATOMS: atom_id res chain seq x y z
N MET A 1 12.56 11.63 -10.54
CA MET A 1 11.67 12.27 -9.56
C MET A 1 12.15 13.69 -9.32
N SER A 2 11.25 14.66 -9.39
CA SER A 2 11.57 16.06 -9.07
C SER A 2 11.62 16.26 -7.54
N THR A 3 12.33 17.28 -7.06
CA THR A 3 12.35 17.65 -5.63
C THR A 3 10.93 17.88 -5.10
N THR A 4 10.05 18.50 -5.89
CA THR A 4 8.64 18.72 -5.54
C THR A 4 7.89 17.41 -5.30
N GLU A 5 8.03 16.41 -6.17
CA GLU A 5 7.41 15.09 -5.98
C GLU A 5 7.89 14.40 -4.70
N THR A 6 9.20 14.49 -4.41
CA THR A 6 9.76 13.94 -3.17
C THR A 6 9.18 14.63 -1.95
N LEU A 7 9.05 15.97 -1.96
CA LEU A 7 8.45 16.73 -0.87
C LEU A 7 6.97 16.36 -0.68
N LEU A 8 6.21 16.24 -1.78
CA LEU A 8 4.79 15.84 -1.72
C LEU A 8 4.62 14.42 -1.18
N LYS A 9 5.43 13.45 -1.64
CA LYS A 9 5.45 12.10 -1.07
C LYS A 9 5.86 12.10 0.41
N GLY A 10 6.80 12.97 0.80
CA GLY A 10 7.19 13.18 2.20
C GLY A 10 6.05 13.71 3.07
N ILE A 11 5.31 14.71 2.58
CA ILE A 11 4.14 15.27 3.27
C ILE A 11 3.05 14.20 3.40
N LEU A 12 2.73 13.49 2.31
CA LEU A 12 1.76 12.39 2.32
C LEU A 12 2.13 11.32 3.35
N ALA A 13 3.40 10.88 3.36
CA ALA A 13 3.87 9.90 4.32
C ALA A 13 3.83 10.40 5.76
N THR A 14 4.09 11.69 5.99
CA THR A 14 4.05 12.31 7.32
C THR A 14 2.62 12.39 7.84
N VAL A 15 1.69 12.93 7.04
CA VAL A 15 0.26 13.00 7.39
C VAL A 15 -0.32 11.60 7.56
N GLY A 16 0.02 10.69 6.65
CA GLY A 16 -0.41 9.29 6.69
C GLY A 16 0.03 8.57 7.96
N ARG A 17 1.26 8.78 8.44
CA ARG A 17 1.74 8.21 9.72
C ARG A 17 1.03 8.80 10.94
N THR A 18 0.71 10.08 10.91
CA THR A 18 -0.04 10.74 11.98
C THR A 18 -1.48 10.22 12.05
N ALA A 19 -2.14 10.04 10.91
CA ALA A 19 -3.51 9.53 10.84
C ALA A 19 -3.59 8.02 11.11
N PHE A 20 -2.63 7.26 10.58
CA PHE A 20 -2.54 5.82 10.71
C PHE A 20 -1.15 5.44 11.22
N PRO A 21 -0.96 5.28 12.54
CA PRO A 21 0.26 4.72 13.09
C PRO A 21 0.55 3.33 12.49
N PRO A 22 1.83 2.89 12.39
CA PRO A 22 2.19 1.64 11.72
C PRO A 22 1.37 0.42 12.17
N ASP A 23 1.13 0.25 13.47
CA ASP A 23 0.34 -0.87 14.00
C ASP A 23 -1.13 -0.83 13.57
N ALA A 24 -1.72 0.37 13.47
CA ALA A 24 -3.07 0.55 12.96
C ALA A 24 -3.13 0.25 11.46
N LEU A 25 -2.13 0.72 10.70
CA LEU A 25 -2.03 0.45 9.26
C LEU A 25 -1.83 -1.06 8.99
N TYR A 26 -1.02 -1.76 9.79
CA TYR A 26 -0.89 -3.22 9.70
C TYR A 26 -2.22 -3.94 9.92
N LYS A 27 -3.08 -3.49 10.84
CA LYS A 27 -4.39 -4.11 11.04
C LYS A 27 -5.30 -3.96 9.82
N ILE A 28 -5.12 -2.92 9.02
CA ILE A 28 -5.87 -2.67 7.78
C ILE A 28 -5.28 -3.48 6.61
N VAL A 29 -3.95 -3.42 6.44
CA VAL A 29 -3.25 -4.04 5.30
C VAL A 29 -3.08 -5.54 5.47
N ALA A 30 -2.79 -5.97 6.69
CA ALA A 30 -2.36 -7.32 7.03
C ALA A 30 -3.04 -7.80 8.34
N PRO A 31 -4.38 -7.99 8.33
CA PRO A 31 -5.15 -8.29 9.53
C PRO A 31 -4.85 -9.67 10.14
N THR A 32 -4.22 -10.57 9.39
CA THR A 32 -3.90 -11.93 9.84
C THR A 32 -2.38 -12.16 9.85
N THR A 33 -1.95 -13.24 10.52
CA THR A 33 -0.53 -13.64 10.59
C THR A 33 0.04 -14.05 9.22
N ASP A 34 -0.77 -14.59 8.30
CA ASP A 34 -0.38 -15.01 6.95
C ASP A 34 -0.54 -13.91 5.88
N SER A 35 -0.41 -12.64 6.28
CA SER A 35 -0.65 -11.49 5.39
C SER A 35 0.62 -10.90 4.75
N ALA A 36 1.71 -11.67 4.67
CA ALA A 36 2.99 -11.19 4.13
C ALA A 36 2.87 -10.74 2.66
N LYS A 37 2.06 -11.43 1.86
CA LYS A 37 1.80 -11.06 0.46
C LYS A 37 1.04 -9.74 0.34
N GLN A 38 0.14 -9.45 1.28
CA GLN A 38 -0.63 -8.22 1.32
C GLN A 38 0.26 -7.03 1.69
N VAL A 39 1.20 -7.21 2.63
CA VAL A 39 2.21 -6.18 2.93
C VAL A 39 3.08 -5.89 1.69
N LEU A 40 3.53 -6.94 1.00
CA LEU A 40 4.28 -6.78 -0.26
C LEU A 40 3.43 -6.06 -1.33
N ALA A 41 2.19 -6.47 -1.55
CA ALA A 41 1.30 -5.84 -2.53
C ALA A 41 1.02 -4.37 -2.19
N TYR A 42 0.82 -4.05 -0.92
CA TYR A 42 0.65 -2.68 -0.44
C TYR A 42 1.89 -1.83 -0.71
N ASN A 43 3.09 -2.34 -0.41
CA ASN A 43 4.34 -1.63 -0.68
C ASN A 43 4.65 -1.46 -2.18
N LEU A 44 4.05 -2.28 -3.04
CA LEU A 44 4.13 -2.14 -4.50
C LEU A 44 3.09 -1.14 -5.06
N CYS A 45 2.19 -0.60 -4.23
CA CYS A 45 1.30 0.50 -4.61
C CYS A 45 2.09 1.81 -4.57
N ASP A 46 2.92 2.06 -5.58
CA ASP A 46 3.85 3.20 -5.68
C ASP A 46 3.31 4.37 -6.52
N GLY A 47 2.10 4.24 -7.05
CA GLY A 47 1.46 5.18 -7.97
C GLY A 47 1.90 5.03 -9.43
N GLU A 48 2.72 4.04 -9.75
CA GLU A 48 3.32 3.82 -11.09
C GLU A 48 3.10 2.39 -11.59
N THR A 49 3.08 1.40 -10.68
CA THR A 49 2.94 -0.02 -11.01
C THR A 49 1.47 -0.38 -11.27
N PRO A 50 1.14 -0.96 -12.44
CA PRO A 50 -0.21 -1.44 -12.71
C PRO A 50 -0.64 -2.55 -11.74
N GLN A 51 -1.90 -2.53 -11.32
CA GLN A 51 -2.45 -3.53 -10.37
C GLN A 51 -2.24 -4.98 -10.82
N GLY A 52 -2.30 -5.25 -12.12
CA GLY A 52 -2.03 -6.58 -12.67
C GLY A 52 -0.59 -7.05 -12.42
N GLU A 53 0.38 -6.15 -12.46
CA GLU A 53 1.79 -6.45 -12.16
C GLU A 53 2.04 -6.62 -10.66
N ILE A 54 1.37 -5.81 -9.83
CA ILE A 54 1.38 -5.96 -8.37
C ILE A 54 0.93 -7.38 -7.99
N GLY A 55 -0.17 -7.87 -8.58
CA GLY A 55 -0.67 -9.22 -8.32
C GLY A 55 0.31 -10.32 -8.71
N LYS A 56 0.98 -10.18 -9.86
CA LYS A 56 2.03 -11.10 -10.30
C LYS A 56 3.20 -11.12 -9.31
N LYS A 57 3.73 -9.95 -8.93
CA LYS A 57 4.88 -9.80 -8.02
C LYS A 57 4.56 -10.32 -6.61
N ALA A 58 3.35 -10.04 -6.11
CA ALA A 58 2.91 -10.48 -4.78
C ALA A 58 2.33 -11.90 -4.75
N LYS A 59 2.22 -12.58 -5.90
CA LYS A 59 1.58 -13.91 -6.03
C LYS A 59 0.16 -13.94 -5.44
N LEU A 60 -0.63 -12.91 -5.75
CA LEU A 60 -2.05 -12.78 -5.39
C LEU A 60 -2.91 -12.93 -6.64
N ASP A 61 -4.04 -13.64 -6.51
CA ASP A 61 -5.00 -13.72 -7.60
C ASP A 61 -5.67 -12.36 -7.87
N LYS A 62 -6.07 -12.14 -9.12
CA LYS A 62 -6.63 -10.85 -9.59
C LYS A 62 -7.86 -10.42 -8.79
N GLY A 63 -8.76 -11.37 -8.46
CA GLY A 63 -10.01 -11.08 -7.78
C GLY A 63 -9.78 -10.66 -6.33
N ASN A 64 -8.93 -11.40 -5.63
CA ASN A 64 -8.51 -11.10 -4.26
C ASN A 64 -7.77 -9.76 -4.18
N LEU A 65 -6.80 -9.51 -5.05
CA LEU A 65 -6.07 -8.24 -5.05
C LEU A 65 -7.02 -7.06 -5.32
N SER A 66 -7.96 -7.20 -6.27
CA SER A 66 -8.92 -6.15 -6.58
C SER A 66 -9.80 -5.79 -5.38
N ARG A 67 -10.38 -6.80 -4.70
CA ARG A 67 -11.17 -6.59 -3.48
C ARG A 67 -10.33 -5.99 -2.35
N THR A 68 -9.09 -6.43 -2.22
CA THR A 68 -8.16 -5.94 -1.19
C THR A 68 -7.82 -4.47 -1.40
N ILE A 69 -7.45 -4.07 -2.63
CA ILE A 69 -7.17 -2.66 -2.94
C ILE A 69 -8.42 -1.80 -2.78
N ALA A 70 -9.62 -2.30 -3.16
CA ALA A 70 -10.87 -1.57 -2.93
C ALA A 70 -11.09 -1.26 -1.43
N LYS A 71 -10.87 -2.23 -0.54
CA LYS A 71 -10.93 -2.02 0.91
C LYS A 71 -9.89 -1.03 1.41
N TRP A 72 -8.67 -1.05 0.85
CA TRP A 72 -7.63 -0.08 1.22
C TRP A 72 -7.96 1.34 0.78
N ILE A 73 -8.63 1.49 -0.37
CA ILE A 73 -9.12 2.78 -0.86
C ILE A 73 -10.25 3.29 0.04
N GLU A 74 -11.22 2.43 0.37
CA GLU A 74 -12.30 2.77 1.30
C GLU A 74 -11.77 3.18 2.68
N ALA A 75 -10.73 2.51 3.18
CA ALA A 75 -10.05 2.85 4.42
C ALA A 75 -9.14 4.08 4.33
N GLY A 76 -8.93 4.65 3.14
CA GLY A 76 -8.07 5.82 2.93
C GLY A 76 -6.57 5.56 3.04
N VAL A 77 -6.12 4.29 2.99
CA VAL A 77 -4.69 3.92 3.10
C VAL A 77 -4.02 3.68 1.74
N VAL A 78 -4.81 3.60 0.68
CA VAL A 78 -4.38 3.61 -0.72
C VAL A 78 -5.23 4.60 -1.49
N ILE A 79 -4.64 5.34 -2.43
CA ILE A 79 -5.34 6.23 -3.34
C ILE A 79 -5.04 5.88 -4.80
N ARG A 80 -5.87 6.35 -5.75
CA ARG A 80 -5.65 6.17 -7.19
C ARG A 80 -5.06 7.44 -7.76
N VAL A 81 -3.95 7.32 -8.48
CA VAL A 81 -3.23 8.47 -9.06
C VAL A 81 -2.90 8.25 -10.54
N GLY A 82 -2.74 9.35 -11.28
CA GLY A 82 -2.48 9.32 -12.71
C GLY A 82 -3.72 8.96 -13.55
N ALA A 83 -3.59 9.08 -14.87
CA ALA A 83 -4.69 8.80 -15.81
C ALA A 83 -5.16 7.34 -15.76
N GLU A 84 -4.22 6.42 -15.55
CA GLU A 84 -4.47 4.98 -15.47
C GLU A 84 -4.98 4.53 -14.08
N GLY A 85 -5.05 5.43 -13.11
CA GLY A 85 -5.51 5.10 -11.75
C GLY A 85 -4.62 4.05 -11.07
N HIS A 86 -3.31 4.23 -11.09
CA HIS A 86 -2.40 3.34 -10.39
C HIS A 86 -2.54 3.51 -8.87
N PRO A 87 -2.48 2.42 -8.09
CA PRO A 87 -2.63 2.50 -6.65
C PRO A 87 -1.37 3.09 -6.01
N LEU A 88 -1.53 4.02 -5.07
CA LEU A 88 -0.49 4.64 -4.28
C LEU A 88 -0.79 4.49 -2.79
N HIS A 89 0.13 3.90 -2.03
CA HIS A 89 0.06 3.78 -0.58
C HIS A 89 0.37 5.12 0.12
N LEU A 90 -0.04 5.28 1.38
CA LEU A 90 0.34 6.46 2.18
C LEU A 90 1.85 6.48 2.48
N TYR A 91 2.38 5.36 2.95
CA TYR A 91 3.79 5.13 3.25
C TYR A 91 4.05 3.62 3.31
N PRO A 92 5.28 3.16 3.04
CA PRO A 92 5.59 1.73 3.04
C PRO A 92 5.59 1.17 4.46
N LEU A 93 5.07 -0.05 4.60
CA LEU A 93 5.17 -0.83 5.83
C LEU A 93 6.46 -1.65 5.81
N PRO A 94 7.24 -1.71 6.90
CA PRO A 94 8.34 -2.66 6.97
C PRO A 94 7.81 -4.11 6.86
N PRO A 95 8.65 -5.09 6.53
CA PRO A 95 8.30 -6.47 6.82
C PRO A 95 8.12 -6.59 8.35
N LYS A 96 7.04 -7.24 8.82
CA LYS A 96 7.00 -7.64 10.23
C LYS A 96 8.21 -8.54 10.46
N LYS A 97 9.13 -8.15 11.33
CA LYS A 97 10.11 -9.10 11.86
C LYS A 97 9.30 -10.21 12.53
N GLU A 98 9.52 -11.45 12.13
CA GLU A 98 9.08 -12.58 12.96
C GLU A 98 9.68 -12.33 14.35
N VAL A 99 8.81 -12.21 15.35
CA VAL A 99 9.25 -12.32 16.73
C VAL A 99 9.67 -13.78 16.87
N ALA A 100 10.99 -14.00 16.95
CA ALA A 100 11.58 -15.31 17.19
C ALA A 100 11.09 -15.91 18.51
#